data_AF-A0A9N8HXJ6-F1
#
_entry.id   AF-A0A9N8HXJ6-F1
#
_cell.length_a   1.000
_cell.length_b   1.000
_cell.length_c   1.000
_cell.angle_alpha   90.00
_cell.angle_beta   90.00
_cell.angle_gamma   90.00
#
_symmetry.space_group_name_H-M   'P 1'
#
loop_
_entity.id
_entity.type
_entity.pdbx_description
1 polymer ?
#
loop_
_entity_poly.entity_id
_entity_poly.type
_entity_poly.pdbx_seq_one_letter_code
_entity_poly.pdbx_strand_id
1 'polypeptide(L)'
;MSLPLKRTIRFTTEHQEDNRSSDCSASASCCSSSSSEATPRKRARCDWKSTSKETTEQKTLSGLQDLFDGRRWRGGKKSSVSSPVTFRLEHRQGGPLATYPGEERILLFRSDLKGAIAKIIFSYNEFEAAAKIHVLDVKGSYRGFDLGGLLFSETVRTLQDRGKAVCCELDAEEDVRRHNKLVGFYSQLGCVVKPNTRPQFLNNNDGETYRKVPMQIDLQATADHPSCLIKTTMGGFMPIVLLGSKGREGKLDDNSGKRQQHWLMAQDGRGHVQFRTTTGHYLSIDPEGRCTEQEEQSYSNGTSTFELRRMSDNLERAEETSEHDLWIVLSHFGTYLYLDPISLHFEGTKTPSFWKSNSDELSLTCTSDTPPRRQFYRQSWIRQTVHFVQECKKKYQCCQLGRMTLQEALTRVKHRKGFPWRMDACDISLRSVCFETAEAARAAGHPDWVQLVALVHGLASVVHDLEEGAAGENDDYDWTLPSTSRVVGCAHPNNAIFTEFKDLNSDEHDDRYSTPLGVYTRHCGLANVDLTWSGPEYLHMMLQHNEVDLPQEGFDLLRLFQLRDWHTKGLYDSLANEDDEEIQSFIVDFDQLRKHTLEVCLSSPELTDTECDQLWRSHYACIAAKFGADVVLEW
;
A
#
# COMPACT_ATOMS: atom_id res chain seq x y z
N MET A 1 -47.70 -23.51 44.62
CA MET A 1 -48.73 -23.85 43.62
C MET A 1 -49.52 -22.60 43.29
N SER A 2 -49.72 -22.36 41.98
CA SER A 2 -50.79 -21.56 41.33
C SER A 2 -51.04 -20.10 41.76
N LEU A 3 -50.63 -19.16 40.87
CA LEU A 3 -51.44 -18.17 40.09
C LEU A 3 -52.93 -17.93 40.51
N PRO A 4 -53.65 -16.84 40.10
CA PRO A 4 -53.40 -15.95 38.93
C PRO A 4 -53.87 -14.44 38.94
N LEU A 5 -53.56 -13.74 37.82
CA LEU A 5 -54.31 -12.68 37.04
C LEU A 5 -54.43 -11.24 37.61
N LYS A 6 -54.41 -10.10 36.87
CA LYS A 6 -54.70 -9.72 35.45
C LYS A 6 -54.27 -8.24 35.23
N ARG A 7 -53.69 -7.77 34.10
CA ARG A 7 -54.29 -7.17 32.85
C ARG A 7 -53.11 -6.76 31.91
N THR A 8 -52.91 -7.21 30.65
CA THR A 8 -53.56 -6.98 29.31
C THR A 8 -53.41 -5.53 28.79
N ILE A 9 -52.86 -5.20 27.59
CA ILE A 9 -53.38 -5.37 26.20
C ILE A 9 -52.26 -5.23 25.12
N ARG A 10 -52.49 -5.83 23.93
CA ARG A 10 -51.64 -6.10 22.74
C ARG A 10 -51.56 -4.98 21.68
N PHE A 11 -50.57 -5.06 20.78
CA PHE A 11 -50.52 -4.44 19.44
C PHE A 11 -50.36 -5.51 18.34
N THR A 12 -51.03 -5.30 17.19
CA THR A 12 -50.86 -6.01 15.89
C THR A 12 -51.26 -5.04 14.77
N THR A 13 -50.48 -4.95 13.69
CA THR A 13 -50.95 -4.48 12.36
C THR A 13 -50.14 -5.09 11.24
N GLU A 14 -50.85 -5.65 10.25
CA GLU A 14 -50.42 -6.12 8.93
C GLU A 14 -50.82 -5.10 7.83
N HIS A 15 -50.21 -5.29 6.65
CA HIS A 15 -50.29 -4.65 5.32
C HIS A 15 -51.65 -4.13 4.78
N GLN A 16 -51.60 -3.11 3.89
CA GLN A 16 -52.00 -3.24 2.46
C GLN A 16 -51.76 -1.97 1.61
N GLU A 17 -51.64 -2.20 0.29
CA GLU A 17 -51.41 -1.32 -0.87
C GLU A 17 -52.62 -0.42 -1.26
N ASP A 18 -52.40 0.69 -1.97
CA ASP A 18 -52.82 0.95 -3.38
C ASP A 18 -52.88 2.45 -3.79
N ASN A 19 -52.06 2.79 -4.80
CA ASN A 19 -52.32 3.48 -6.09
C ASN A 19 -53.17 4.77 -6.31
N ARG A 20 -52.61 5.59 -7.25
CA ARG A 20 -53.18 6.61 -8.20
C ARG A 20 -53.59 8.00 -7.63
N SER A 21 -53.47 9.15 -8.31
CA SER A 21 -52.93 9.63 -9.60
C SER A 21 -53.10 11.18 -9.68
N SER A 22 -52.53 11.81 -10.72
CA SER A 22 -52.89 13.09 -11.41
C SER A 22 -52.38 14.46 -10.92
N ASP A 23 -51.42 15.00 -11.68
CA ASP A 23 -51.43 16.22 -12.52
C ASP A 23 -51.70 17.66 -12.00
N CYS A 24 -51.01 18.58 -12.71
CA CYS A 24 -51.28 19.99 -13.04
C CYS A 24 -50.54 21.13 -12.30
N SER A 25 -49.42 21.56 -12.91
CA SER A 25 -49.12 22.88 -13.51
C SER A 25 -49.53 24.24 -12.88
N ALA A 26 -48.60 25.21 -13.07
CA ALA A 26 -48.75 26.67 -13.19
C ALA A 26 -48.88 27.47 -11.87
N SER A 27 -48.43 28.72 -11.68
CA SER A 27 -47.60 29.71 -12.39
C SER A 27 -47.64 30.99 -11.54
N ALA A 28 -46.67 31.91 -11.72
CA ALA A 28 -46.73 33.36 -11.36
C ALA A 28 -46.68 33.69 -9.84
N SER A 29 -46.14 34.80 -9.32
CA SER A 29 -45.59 36.04 -9.88
C SER A 29 -44.94 36.86 -8.74
N CYS A 30 -43.92 37.65 -9.10
CA CYS A 30 -43.58 39.01 -8.63
C CYS A 30 -43.62 39.37 -7.14
N CYS A 31 -42.49 39.89 -6.62
CA CYS A 31 -42.41 41.30 -6.23
C CYS A 31 -40.97 41.79 -6.00
N SER A 32 -40.81 43.04 -6.40
CA SER A 32 -39.64 43.92 -6.58
C SER A 32 -39.06 44.52 -5.30
N SER A 33 -37.77 44.93 -5.33
CA SER A 33 -37.22 46.27 -4.94
C SER A 33 -35.69 46.16 -4.71
N SER A 34 -34.85 46.76 -5.60
CA SER A 34 -34.08 48.02 -5.43
C SER A 34 -33.08 48.00 -4.25
N SER A 35 -31.81 48.39 -4.33
CA SER A 35 -31.11 49.37 -5.19
C SER A 35 -29.59 49.23 -5.02
N SER A 36 -28.88 49.78 -6.00
CA SER A 36 -27.44 49.96 -6.23
C SER A 36 -26.61 50.72 -5.18
N GLU A 37 -25.32 50.40 -5.03
CA GLU A 37 -24.20 51.35 -5.18
C GLU A 37 -22.80 50.68 -5.28
N ALA A 38 -21.87 51.35 -5.98
CA ALA A 38 -20.57 50.92 -6.51
C ALA A 38 -19.40 51.00 -5.47
N THR A 39 -18.24 50.33 -5.53
CA THR A 39 -17.13 50.26 -6.52
C THR A 39 -16.06 49.24 -6.00
N PRO A 40 -15.14 48.67 -6.83
CA PRO A 40 -14.12 47.72 -6.35
C PRO A 40 -12.66 48.23 -6.47
N ARG A 41 -11.78 47.90 -5.51
CA ARG A 41 -10.31 47.84 -5.72
C ARG A 41 -9.58 46.91 -4.73
N LYS A 42 -9.14 45.76 -5.29
CA LYS A 42 -7.89 44.98 -5.08
C LYS A 42 -7.42 44.59 -3.65
N ARG A 43 -7.38 43.27 -3.37
CA ARG A 43 -6.16 42.42 -3.44
C ARG A 43 -6.42 40.95 -3.01
N ALA A 44 -6.22 40.06 -3.99
CA ALA A 44 -5.71 38.69 -3.98
C ALA A 44 -5.79 37.80 -2.71
N ARG A 45 -6.58 36.73 -2.81
CA ARG A 45 -6.20 35.36 -2.44
C ARG A 45 -6.97 34.41 -3.38
N CYS A 46 -6.26 33.66 -4.21
CA CYS A 46 -6.85 32.70 -5.14
C CYS A 46 -7.30 31.47 -4.36
N ASP A 47 -8.61 31.35 -4.16
CA ASP A 47 -9.29 30.12 -3.76
C ASP A 47 -9.54 29.26 -5.00
N TRP A 48 -9.17 27.98 -4.91
CA TRP A 48 -9.58 26.94 -5.86
C TRP A 48 -10.95 26.38 -5.44
N LYS A 49 -12.00 26.82 -6.11
CA LYS A 49 -13.29 26.13 -6.31
C LYS A 49 -13.81 26.59 -7.67
N SER A 50 -14.35 25.79 -8.58
CA SER A 50 -14.81 24.41 -8.57
C SER A 50 -15.43 24.13 -9.94
N THR A 51 -15.24 22.94 -10.50
CA THR A 51 -16.26 22.30 -11.35
C THR A 51 -16.43 20.86 -10.89
N SER A 52 -17.11 20.70 -9.76
CA SER A 52 -17.93 19.52 -9.46
C SER A 52 -18.89 19.88 -8.34
N LYS A 53 -20.10 20.29 -8.72
CA LYS A 53 -21.25 20.23 -7.82
C LYS A 53 -21.64 18.75 -7.71
N GLU A 54 -21.04 18.05 -6.77
CA GLU A 54 -21.62 16.84 -6.19
C GLU A 54 -21.29 16.84 -4.70
N THR A 55 -22.36 16.85 -3.92
CA THR A 55 -22.39 16.79 -2.47
C THR A 55 -21.51 15.65 -1.97
N THR A 56 -20.37 16.00 -1.37
CA THR A 56 -19.45 15.09 -0.69
C THR A 56 -20.08 14.58 0.61
N GLU A 57 -20.97 13.61 0.50
CA GLU A 57 -21.19 12.62 1.57
C GLU A 57 -20.44 11.34 1.16
N GLN A 58 -19.11 11.36 1.30
CA GLN A 58 -18.33 10.12 1.31
C GLN A 58 -18.76 9.35 2.57
N LYS A 59 -19.49 8.24 2.41
CA LYS A 59 -19.78 7.30 3.50
C LYS A 59 -18.45 6.79 4.07
N THR A 60 -18.10 7.23 5.27
CA THR A 60 -16.99 6.72 6.07
C THR A 60 -17.33 5.31 6.54
N LEU A 61 -16.91 4.30 5.78
CA LEU A 61 -16.91 2.91 6.25
C LEU A 61 -15.62 2.71 7.06
N SER A 62 -15.77 2.69 8.39
CA SER A 62 -14.67 2.69 9.36
C SER A 62 -14.65 1.40 10.17
N GLY A 63 -13.53 0.68 10.10
CA GLY A 63 -13.23 -0.39 11.06
C GLY A 63 -12.36 -1.51 10.51
N LEU A 64 -11.88 -2.35 11.43
CA LEU A 64 -11.21 -3.63 11.12
C LEU A 64 -12.00 -4.52 10.17
N GLN A 65 -13.32 -4.31 10.13
CA GLN A 65 -14.25 -5.17 9.43
C GLN A 65 -14.11 -5.09 7.90
N ASP A 66 -13.60 -3.97 7.40
CA ASP A 66 -13.45 -3.69 5.97
C ASP A 66 -12.02 -3.97 5.47
N LEU A 67 -11.04 -4.21 6.37
CA LEU A 67 -9.62 -4.33 6.00
C LEU A 67 -9.29 -5.62 5.23
N PHE A 68 -9.96 -6.73 5.53
CA PHE A 68 -9.69 -8.02 4.90
C PHE A 68 -11.00 -8.78 4.61
N ASP A 69 -11.19 -9.19 3.35
CA ASP A 69 -12.38 -9.94 2.92
C ASP A 69 -12.24 -11.43 3.27
N GLY A 70 -13.05 -11.90 4.21
CA GLY A 70 -13.10 -13.32 4.62
C GLY A 70 -13.55 -14.31 3.53
N ARG A 71 -13.94 -13.86 2.33
CA ARG A 71 -14.38 -14.71 1.22
C ARG A 71 -13.27 -15.56 0.58
N ARG A 72 -12.00 -15.13 0.62
CA ARG A 72 -10.94 -15.72 -0.24
C ARG A 72 -10.09 -16.82 0.40
N TRP A 73 -10.05 -16.93 1.73
CA TRP A 73 -9.41 -18.08 2.41
C TRP A 73 -10.23 -19.38 2.35
N ARG A 74 -11.43 -19.37 1.74
CA ARG A 74 -12.22 -20.56 1.47
C ARG A 74 -11.82 -21.16 0.12
N GLY A 75 -11.04 -22.24 0.16
CA GLY A 75 -11.09 -23.24 -0.90
C GLY A 75 -12.50 -23.82 -1.01
N GLY A 76 -13.35 -23.18 -1.81
CA GLY A 76 -14.68 -23.66 -2.19
C GLY A 76 -15.87 -23.07 -1.42
N LYS A 77 -16.79 -22.51 -2.21
CA LYS A 77 -18.17 -22.06 -1.92
C LYS A 77 -18.37 -20.63 -1.40
N LYS A 78 -18.96 -19.81 -2.30
CA LYS A 78 -19.57 -18.50 -2.05
C LYS A 78 -20.68 -18.63 -1.00
N SER A 79 -20.53 -17.98 0.16
CA SER A 79 -21.63 -17.71 1.10
C SER A 79 -21.96 -16.22 1.10
N SER A 80 -23.24 -15.87 1.31
CA SER A 80 -23.83 -14.56 1.02
C SER A 80 -23.72 -13.51 2.14
N VAL A 81 -22.95 -13.74 3.21
CA VAL A 81 -22.71 -12.73 4.26
C VAL A 81 -21.26 -12.86 4.73
N SER A 82 -20.47 -11.80 4.54
CA SER A 82 -19.08 -11.68 5.01
C SER A 82 -19.09 -11.14 6.44
N SER A 83 -18.57 -11.91 7.39
CA SER A 83 -18.20 -11.38 8.71
C SER A 83 -16.67 -11.32 8.76
N PRO A 84 -16.08 -10.26 9.31
CA PRO A 84 -14.63 -10.11 9.32
C PRO A 84 -13.94 -11.20 10.12
N VAL A 85 -12.73 -11.55 9.68
CA VAL A 85 -11.88 -12.53 10.36
C VAL A 85 -11.32 -11.88 11.62
N THR A 86 -11.83 -12.28 12.78
CA THR A 86 -11.34 -11.83 14.08
C THR A 86 -10.82 -13.00 14.90
N PHE A 87 -9.86 -12.71 15.75
CA PHE A 87 -9.23 -13.64 16.66
C PHE A 87 -9.68 -13.31 18.08
N ARG A 88 -9.95 -14.35 18.86
CA ARG A 88 -10.40 -14.20 20.25
C ARG A 88 -9.80 -15.27 21.12
N LEU A 89 -9.42 -14.87 22.33
CA LEU A 89 -8.93 -15.76 23.36
C LEU A 89 -10.07 -16.17 24.27
N GLU A 90 -10.19 -17.47 24.50
CA GLU A 90 -11.07 -18.02 25.52
C GLU A 90 -10.25 -18.75 26.57
N HIS A 91 -10.40 -18.34 27.82
CA HIS A 91 -9.88 -19.08 28.97
C HIS A 91 -10.99 -19.94 29.55
N ARG A 92 -10.72 -21.24 29.69
CA ARG A 92 -11.64 -22.25 30.19
C ARG A 92 -10.98 -23.04 31.32
N GLN A 93 -11.75 -23.36 32.36
CA GLN A 93 -11.34 -24.33 33.36
C GLN A 93 -11.47 -25.75 32.81
N GLY A 94 -10.63 -26.66 33.31
CA GLY A 94 -10.68 -28.08 33.02
C GLY A 94 -12.03 -28.66 33.43
N GLY A 95 -12.68 -29.35 32.49
CA GLY A 95 -13.95 -30.05 32.75
C GLY A 95 -13.74 -31.43 33.37
N PRO A 96 -14.79 -32.28 33.41
CA PRO A 96 -14.72 -33.65 33.91
C PRO A 96 -13.72 -34.56 33.18
N LEU A 97 -13.29 -34.14 31.98
CA LEU A 97 -12.32 -34.82 31.11
C LEU A 97 -10.92 -34.18 31.17
N ALA A 98 -10.63 -33.36 32.19
CA ALA A 98 -9.29 -32.83 32.41
C ALA A 98 -8.30 -33.98 32.65
N THR A 99 -7.13 -33.90 32.04
CA THR A 99 -6.07 -34.89 32.22
C THR A 99 -5.28 -34.60 33.50
N TYR A 100 -5.19 -33.32 33.87
CA TYR A 100 -4.44 -32.87 35.04
C TYR A 100 -5.37 -32.27 36.12
N PRO A 101 -5.08 -32.48 37.41
CA PRO A 101 -5.77 -31.78 38.49
C PRO A 101 -5.53 -30.26 38.38
N GLY A 102 -6.59 -29.46 38.51
CA GLY A 102 -6.48 -28.00 38.39
C GLY A 102 -6.09 -27.51 36.99
N GLU A 103 -6.36 -28.32 35.95
CA GLU A 103 -6.09 -27.97 34.55
C GLU A 103 -6.90 -26.75 34.11
N GLU A 104 -6.26 -25.87 33.36
CA GLU A 104 -6.86 -24.74 32.67
C GLU A 104 -6.36 -24.69 31.23
N ARG A 105 -7.16 -24.06 30.36
CA ARG A 105 -6.89 -23.98 28.93
C ARG A 105 -7.13 -22.56 28.43
N ILE A 106 -6.16 -21.99 27.75
CA ILE A 106 -6.37 -20.78 26.94
C ILE A 106 -6.39 -21.21 25.47
N LEU A 107 -7.49 -20.92 24.80
CA LEU A 107 -7.78 -21.34 23.42
C LEU A 107 -7.87 -20.10 22.54
N LEU A 108 -7.20 -20.13 21.39
CA LEU A 108 -7.30 -19.11 20.38
C LEU A 108 -8.26 -19.57 19.28
N PHE A 109 -9.30 -18.79 19.05
CA PHE A 109 -10.29 -19.03 18.00
C PHE A 109 -10.19 -17.97 16.91
N ARG A 110 -10.52 -18.40 15.70
CA ARG A 110 -10.77 -17.52 14.56
C ARG A 110 -12.27 -17.54 14.25
N SER A 111 -12.86 -16.37 13.97
CA SER A 111 -14.32 -16.20 13.87
C SER A 111 -15.01 -17.09 12.84
N ASP A 112 -14.32 -17.43 11.75
CA ASP A 112 -14.83 -18.22 10.63
C ASP A 112 -14.57 -19.74 10.75
N LEU A 113 -13.78 -20.17 11.73
CA LEU A 113 -13.42 -21.58 11.93
C LEU A 113 -14.18 -22.20 13.11
N LYS A 114 -14.59 -23.46 12.94
CA LYS A 114 -15.33 -24.22 13.96
C LYS A 114 -14.49 -24.64 15.17
N GLY A 115 -13.16 -24.60 15.08
CA GLY A 115 -12.26 -25.11 16.11
C GLY A 115 -11.11 -24.16 16.41
N ALA A 116 -10.50 -24.34 17.59
CA ALA A 116 -9.34 -23.56 18.00
C ALA A 116 -8.18 -23.73 17.00
N ILE A 117 -7.47 -22.64 16.75
CA ILE A 117 -6.29 -22.61 15.88
C ILE A 117 -4.98 -22.70 16.68
N ALA A 118 -5.04 -22.34 17.96
CA ALA A 118 -3.97 -22.54 18.91
C ALA A 118 -4.54 -22.79 20.30
N LYS A 119 -3.75 -23.45 21.16
CA LYS A 119 -4.13 -23.77 22.53
C LYS A 119 -2.89 -23.82 23.42
N ILE A 120 -3.07 -23.44 24.67
CA ILE A 120 -2.14 -23.72 25.76
C ILE A 120 -2.92 -24.38 26.90
N ILE A 121 -2.36 -25.44 27.46
CA ILE A 121 -2.93 -26.21 28.57
C ILE A 121 -1.91 -26.18 29.70
N PHE A 122 -2.34 -25.74 30.86
CA PHE A 122 -1.50 -25.65 32.06
C PHE A 122 -2.27 -26.09 33.29
N SER A 123 -1.58 -26.51 34.32
CA SER A 123 -2.18 -26.83 35.62
C SER A 123 -1.41 -26.14 36.73
N TYR A 124 -2.11 -25.87 37.83
CA TYR A 124 -1.50 -25.32 39.04
C TYR A 124 -1.55 -26.34 40.17
N ASN A 125 -0.41 -26.57 40.82
CA ASN A 125 -0.29 -27.43 41.99
C ASN A 125 -0.22 -26.55 43.26
N GLU A 126 -1.27 -26.60 44.07
CA GLU A 126 -1.35 -25.84 45.33
C GLU A 126 -0.28 -26.25 46.35
N PHE A 127 0.15 -27.51 46.36
CA PHE A 127 1.11 -28.00 47.35
C PHE A 127 2.55 -27.54 47.09
N GLU A 128 2.92 -27.44 45.81
CA GLU A 128 4.28 -27.08 45.39
C GLU A 128 4.40 -25.58 45.06
N ALA A 129 3.29 -24.83 45.11
CA ALA A 129 3.20 -23.46 44.64
C ALA A 129 3.81 -23.29 43.22
N ALA A 130 3.63 -24.31 42.38
CA ALA A 130 4.24 -24.40 41.06
C ALA A 130 3.16 -24.66 39.99
N ALA A 131 3.31 -24.01 38.85
CA ALA A 131 2.51 -24.27 37.67
C ALA A 131 3.29 -25.12 36.66
N LYS A 132 2.57 -25.90 35.84
CA LYS A 132 3.17 -26.63 34.73
C LYS A 132 2.37 -26.41 33.45
N ILE A 133 3.04 -26.01 32.38
CA ILE A 133 2.51 -26.01 31.02
C ILE A 133 2.73 -27.40 30.42
N HIS A 134 1.64 -28.04 30.03
CA HIS A 134 1.66 -29.39 29.45
C HIS A 134 1.65 -29.38 27.93
N VAL A 135 0.94 -28.42 27.33
CA VAL A 135 0.79 -28.33 25.88
C VAL A 135 0.80 -26.87 25.48
N LEU A 136 1.61 -26.52 24.48
CA LEU A 136 1.48 -25.30 23.69
C LEU A 136 1.48 -25.71 22.22
N ASP A 137 0.38 -25.48 21.53
CA ASP A 137 0.20 -25.91 20.14
C ASP A 137 -0.42 -24.80 19.30
N VAL A 138 0.18 -24.56 18.13
CA VAL A 138 -0.26 -23.61 17.11
C VAL A 138 -0.27 -24.34 15.77
N LYS A 139 -1.44 -24.34 15.11
CA LYS A 139 -1.59 -24.94 13.77
C LYS A 139 -0.56 -24.34 12.79
N GLY A 140 -0.02 -25.18 11.91
CA GLY A 140 1.08 -24.84 11.00
C GLY A 140 0.86 -23.56 10.20
N SER A 141 -0.34 -23.34 9.67
CA SER A 141 -0.72 -22.16 8.88
C SER A 141 -0.70 -20.83 9.64
N TYR A 142 -0.59 -20.86 10.97
CA TYR A 142 -0.56 -19.66 11.81
C TYR A 142 0.77 -19.50 12.56
N ARG A 143 1.76 -20.34 12.23
CA ARG A 143 3.13 -20.14 12.71
C ARG A 143 3.72 -18.95 11.95
N GLY A 144 4.39 -18.04 12.67
CA GLY A 144 4.93 -16.80 12.11
C GLY A 144 4.30 -15.51 12.66
N PHE A 145 3.16 -15.60 13.35
CA PHE A 145 2.49 -14.46 13.99
C PHE A 145 2.72 -14.38 15.52
N ASP A 146 3.68 -15.16 16.04
CA ASP A 146 3.96 -15.30 17.48
C ASP A 146 2.75 -15.59 18.38
N LEU A 147 1.75 -16.31 17.84
CA LEU A 147 0.56 -16.71 18.61
C LEU A 147 0.92 -17.66 19.77
N GLY A 148 2.03 -18.39 19.64
CA GLY A 148 2.56 -19.21 20.73
C GLY A 148 3.08 -18.33 21.87
N GLY A 149 3.81 -17.25 21.54
CA GLY A 149 4.29 -16.27 22.51
C GLY A 149 3.12 -15.55 23.18
N LEU A 150 2.11 -15.17 22.41
CA LEU A 150 0.86 -14.61 22.93
C LEU A 150 0.20 -15.51 23.98
N LEU A 151 -0.02 -16.78 23.66
CA LEU A 151 -0.63 -17.75 24.59
C LEU A 151 0.23 -17.97 25.85
N PHE A 152 1.54 -18.02 25.68
CA PHE A 152 2.49 -18.15 26.77
C PHE A 152 2.45 -16.94 27.71
N SER A 153 2.56 -15.72 27.15
CA SER A 153 2.48 -14.46 27.91
C SER A 153 1.17 -14.36 28.69
N GLU A 154 0.04 -14.68 28.07
CA GLU A 154 -1.27 -14.68 28.74
C GLU A 154 -1.35 -15.72 29.87
N THR A 155 -0.68 -16.88 29.71
CA THR A 155 -0.62 -17.91 30.77
C THR A 155 0.22 -17.46 31.95
N VAL A 156 1.44 -16.99 31.71
CA VAL A 156 2.35 -16.47 32.73
C VAL A 156 1.67 -15.36 33.53
N ARG A 157 1.03 -14.43 32.82
CA ARG A 157 0.27 -13.33 33.40
C ARG A 157 -0.91 -13.79 34.24
N THR A 158 -1.71 -14.74 33.74
CA THR A 158 -2.83 -15.32 34.51
C THR A 158 -2.34 -15.96 35.81
N LEU A 159 -1.16 -16.57 35.81
CA LEU A 159 -0.54 -17.16 36.99
C LEU A 159 -0.01 -16.10 37.97
N GLN A 160 0.60 -15.02 37.45
CA GLN A 160 1.08 -13.87 38.22
C GLN A 160 -0.06 -13.11 38.90
N ASP A 161 -1.14 -12.79 38.18
CA ASP A 161 -2.29 -12.05 38.71
C ASP A 161 -2.97 -12.79 39.87
N ARG A 162 -2.87 -14.12 39.90
CA ARG A 162 -3.39 -14.94 41.00
C ARG A 162 -2.48 -14.93 42.23
N GLY A 163 -1.19 -14.61 42.07
CA GLY A 163 -0.19 -14.56 43.16
C GLY A 163 0.05 -15.90 43.87
N LYS A 164 -0.39 -17.01 43.28
CA LYS A 164 -0.36 -18.35 43.91
C LYS A 164 0.86 -19.19 43.52
N ALA A 165 1.38 -19.02 42.31
CA ALA A 165 2.52 -19.77 41.80
C ALA A 165 3.82 -18.95 41.88
N VAL A 166 4.90 -19.59 42.33
CA VAL A 166 6.25 -19.00 42.40
C VAL A 166 7.00 -19.25 41.09
N CYS A 167 6.83 -20.43 40.49
CA CYS A 167 7.46 -20.78 39.22
C CYS A 167 6.47 -21.49 38.28
N CYS A 168 6.76 -21.43 36.99
CA CYS A 168 6.05 -22.19 35.95
C CYS A 168 7.05 -23.06 35.17
N GLU A 169 6.80 -24.35 35.12
CA GLU A 169 7.62 -25.34 34.43
C GLU A 169 7.01 -25.72 33.06
N LEU A 170 7.87 -26.02 32.09
CA LEU A 170 7.48 -26.54 30.78
C LEU A 170 8.54 -27.48 30.23
N ASP A 171 8.15 -28.30 29.27
CA ASP A 171 9.06 -29.19 28.57
C ASP A 171 9.17 -28.79 27.09
N ALA A 172 10.34 -28.33 26.66
CA ALA A 172 10.61 -28.01 25.26
C ALA A 172 10.93 -29.29 24.48
N GLU A 173 9.96 -29.77 23.68
CA GLU A 173 10.08 -30.98 22.85
C GLU A 173 10.49 -30.62 21.41
N GLU A 174 11.75 -30.86 21.08
CA GLU A 174 12.37 -30.55 19.79
C GLU A 174 12.61 -31.82 18.97
N ASP A 175 12.26 -31.81 17.69
CA ASP A 175 12.79 -32.83 16.75
C ASP A 175 14.20 -32.45 16.27
N VAL A 176 14.82 -33.35 15.51
CA VAL A 176 16.17 -33.16 14.95
C VAL A 176 16.24 -31.91 14.05
N ARG A 177 15.17 -31.56 13.32
CA ARG A 177 15.12 -30.40 12.41
C ARG A 177 14.93 -29.06 13.14
N ARG A 178 14.51 -29.11 14.41
CA ARG A 178 14.21 -27.97 15.28
C ARG A 178 15.16 -27.86 16.48
N HIS A 179 16.31 -28.50 16.43
CA HIS A 179 17.30 -28.44 17.50
C HIS A 179 17.62 -26.99 17.92
N ASN A 180 17.48 -26.69 19.22
CA ASN A 180 17.62 -25.38 19.86
C ASN A 180 16.66 -24.27 19.37
N LYS A 181 15.69 -24.57 18.50
CA LYS A 181 14.70 -23.57 18.06
C LYS A 181 13.63 -23.32 19.13
N LEU A 182 13.11 -24.39 19.74
CA LEU A 182 12.03 -24.27 20.73
C LEU A 182 12.58 -23.85 22.10
N VAL A 183 13.77 -24.36 22.47
CA VAL A 183 14.51 -23.86 23.63
C VAL A 183 14.84 -22.37 23.45
N GLY A 184 15.34 -22.00 22.27
CA GLY A 184 15.60 -20.58 21.94
C GLY A 184 14.34 -19.72 22.05
N PHE A 185 13.21 -20.19 21.53
CA PHE A 185 11.91 -19.52 21.65
C PHE A 185 11.50 -19.29 23.11
N TYR A 186 11.52 -20.33 23.95
CA TYR A 186 11.15 -20.17 25.37
C TYR A 186 12.16 -19.32 26.15
N SER A 187 13.45 -19.40 25.82
CA SER A 187 14.46 -18.52 26.42
C SER A 187 14.25 -17.06 26.07
N GLN A 188 13.80 -16.76 24.85
CA GLN A 188 13.40 -15.39 24.49
C GLN A 188 12.18 -14.90 25.28
N LEU A 189 11.31 -15.81 25.73
CA LEU A 189 10.17 -15.52 26.60
C LEU A 189 10.52 -15.50 28.10
N GLY A 190 11.82 -15.55 28.45
CA GLY A 190 12.30 -15.49 29.83
C GLY A 190 12.44 -16.85 30.54
N CYS A 191 12.24 -17.96 29.84
CA CYS A 191 12.44 -19.29 30.43
C CYS A 191 13.94 -19.66 30.48
N VAL A 192 14.36 -20.26 31.58
CA VAL A 192 15.68 -20.84 31.73
C VAL A 192 15.61 -22.37 31.73
N VAL A 193 16.65 -23.03 31.24
CA VAL A 193 16.75 -24.49 31.36
C VAL A 193 16.81 -24.85 32.84
N LYS A 194 15.99 -25.81 33.26
CA LYS A 194 15.88 -26.19 34.67
C LYS A 194 17.24 -26.71 35.18
N PRO A 195 17.80 -26.13 36.25
CA PRO A 195 19.12 -26.52 36.75
C PRO A 195 19.11 -27.98 37.19
N ASN A 196 20.25 -28.68 36.99
CA ASN A 196 20.46 -30.08 37.36
C ASN A 196 19.53 -31.10 36.66
N THR A 197 18.90 -30.75 35.54
CA THR A 197 18.12 -31.71 34.73
C THR A 197 18.85 -32.08 33.44
N ARG A 198 18.77 -33.37 33.05
CA ARG A 198 19.33 -33.86 31.78
C ARG A 198 18.24 -33.87 30.71
N PRO A 199 18.54 -33.47 29.46
CA PRO A 199 17.62 -33.65 28.34
C PRO A 199 17.24 -35.12 28.19
N GLN A 200 15.96 -35.39 27.97
CA GLN A 200 15.45 -36.74 27.70
C GLN A 200 15.29 -36.92 26.19
N PHE A 201 15.58 -38.11 25.69
CA PHE A 201 15.36 -38.47 24.28
C PHE A 201 14.20 -39.45 24.19
N LEU A 202 13.15 -39.05 23.49
CA LEU A 202 11.91 -39.80 23.28
C LEU A 202 11.90 -40.31 21.85
N ASN A 203 11.78 -41.63 21.67
CA ASN A 203 11.51 -42.22 20.36
C ASN A 203 10.00 -42.41 20.23
N ASN A 204 9.37 -41.68 19.31
CA ASN A 204 7.95 -41.87 19.02
C ASN A 204 7.76 -42.99 17.98
N ASN A 205 6.54 -43.53 17.92
CA ASN A 205 6.15 -44.54 16.93
C ASN A 205 6.06 -43.98 15.49
N ASP A 206 6.36 -42.70 15.28
CA ASP A 206 6.46 -42.04 13.97
C ASP A 206 7.85 -42.19 13.33
N GLY A 207 8.81 -42.84 14.03
CA GLY A 207 10.18 -43.02 13.56
C GLY A 207 11.09 -41.83 13.81
N GLU A 208 10.61 -40.78 14.49
CA GLU A 208 11.38 -39.59 14.84
C GLU A 208 11.83 -39.62 16.31
N THR A 209 13.02 -39.10 16.58
CA THR A 209 13.56 -38.91 17.93
C THR A 209 13.38 -37.46 18.35
N TYR A 210 12.68 -37.24 19.46
CA TYR A 210 12.46 -35.94 20.07
C TYR A 210 13.37 -35.75 21.28
N ARG A 211 13.98 -34.58 21.40
CA ARG A 211 14.71 -34.12 22.57
C ARG A 211 13.78 -33.28 23.43
N LYS A 212 13.57 -33.71 24.67
CA LYS A 212 12.78 -33.03 25.68
C LYS A 212 13.70 -32.32 26.66
N VAL A 213 13.63 -30.99 26.70
CA VAL A 213 14.44 -30.12 27.56
C VAL A 213 13.54 -29.46 28.61
N PRO A 214 13.66 -29.83 29.90
CA PRO A 214 12.90 -29.17 30.96
C PRO A 214 13.34 -27.71 31.13
N MET A 215 12.37 -26.80 31.14
CA MET A 215 12.57 -25.36 31.31
C MET A 215 11.63 -24.80 32.38
N GLN A 216 11.98 -23.66 32.95
CA GLN A 216 11.19 -22.98 33.96
C GLN A 216 11.29 -21.46 33.82
N ILE A 217 10.25 -20.76 34.28
CA ILE A 217 10.23 -19.31 34.45
C ILE A 217 9.85 -18.98 35.90
N ASP A 218 10.56 -18.02 36.47
CA ASP A 218 10.26 -17.45 37.78
C ASP A 218 9.16 -16.39 37.59
N LEU A 219 8.03 -16.57 38.27
CA LEU A 219 6.86 -15.68 38.15
C LEU A 219 6.97 -14.45 39.07
N GLN A 220 7.86 -14.46 40.06
CA GLN A 220 8.06 -13.37 41.02
C GLN A 220 9.16 -12.40 40.59
N ALA A 221 10.19 -12.89 39.89
CA ALA A 221 11.28 -12.05 39.35
C ALA A 221 10.84 -11.21 38.15
N THR A 222 9.78 -11.60 37.47
CA THR A 222 9.17 -10.92 36.32
C THR A 222 8.21 -9.80 36.76
N ALA A 223 8.75 -8.74 37.35
CA ALA A 223 7.94 -7.62 37.87
C ALA A 223 7.51 -6.59 36.79
N ASP A 224 8.10 -6.64 35.59
CA ASP A 224 7.92 -5.62 34.53
C ASP A 224 6.98 -6.07 33.39
N HIS A 225 5.90 -6.80 33.69
CA HIS A 225 4.87 -7.06 32.68
C HIS A 225 3.72 -6.04 32.81
N PRO A 226 3.35 -5.32 31.73
CA PRO A 226 2.31 -4.28 31.77
C PRO A 226 1.02 -4.85 32.35
N SER A 227 0.18 -4.08 33.05
CA SER A 227 -0.87 -4.57 33.97
C SER A 227 -2.20 -5.08 33.37
N CYS A 228 -2.37 -5.13 32.03
CA CYS A 228 -3.65 -5.52 31.42
C CYS A 228 -3.67 -6.80 30.53
N LEU A 229 -4.47 -7.80 30.90
CA LEU A 229 -4.73 -9.04 30.13
C LEU A 229 -5.36 -8.72 28.77
N ILE A 230 -4.83 -9.28 27.68
CA ILE A 230 -5.34 -9.09 26.32
C ILE A 230 -6.81 -9.51 26.23
N LYS A 231 -7.19 -10.59 26.92
CA LYS A 231 -8.59 -11.03 27.01
C LYS A 231 -9.52 -9.97 27.63
N THR A 232 -9.01 -9.15 28.54
CA THR A 232 -9.79 -8.14 29.28
C THR A 232 -9.82 -6.80 28.53
N THR A 233 -8.79 -6.51 27.71
CA THR A 233 -8.69 -5.29 26.90
C THR A 233 -9.29 -5.43 25.51
N MET A 234 -9.29 -6.62 24.92
CA MET A 234 -9.61 -6.84 23.51
C MET A 234 -10.83 -7.77 23.38
N GLY A 235 -11.98 -7.24 22.98
CA GLY A 235 -13.15 -8.07 22.62
C GLY A 235 -12.85 -9.01 21.44
N GLY A 236 -11.93 -8.59 20.55
CA GLY A 236 -11.33 -9.36 19.46
C GLY A 236 -10.15 -8.60 18.84
N PHE A 237 -9.21 -9.31 18.24
CA PHE A 237 -8.02 -8.73 17.59
C PHE A 237 -7.70 -9.46 16.28
N MET A 238 -6.67 -9.01 15.58
CA MET A 238 -6.19 -9.61 14.35
C MET A 238 -4.67 -9.50 14.26
N PRO A 239 -3.94 -10.60 14.05
CA PRO A 239 -2.53 -10.53 13.73
C PRO A 239 -2.31 -9.75 12.44
N ILE A 240 -1.33 -8.85 12.42
CA ILE A 240 -1.01 -8.06 11.24
C ILE A 240 0.50 -7.90 11.07
N VAL A 241 0.94 -7.90 9.82
CA VAL A 241 2.34 -7.61 9.46
C VAL A 241 2.39 -6.25 8.77
N LEU A 242 3.24 -5.35 9.27
CA LEU A 242 3.43 -4.02 8.70
C LEU A 242 4.71 -4.02 7.86
N LEU A 243 4.55 -3.85 6.54
CA LEU A 243 5.60 -4.00 5.55
C LEU A 243 5.90 -2.67 4.85
N GLY A 244 7.17 -2.43 4.55
CA GLY A 244 7.60 -1.35 3.66
C GLY A 244 7.37 -1.73 2.20
N SER A 245 7.57 -0.78 1.29
CA SER A 245 7.30 -0.95 -0.16
C SER A 245 8.03 -2.13 -0.83
N LYS A 246 9.11 -2.62 -0.22
CA LYS A 246 9.89 -3.79 -0.68
C LYS A 246 9.52 -5.11 0.04
N GLY A 247 8.41 -5.15 0.77
CA GLY A 247 7.96 -6.33 1.53
C GLY A 247 8.80 -6.66 2.76
N ARG A 248 9.57 -5.69 3.29
CA ARG A 248 10.37 -5.86 4.50
C ARG A 248 9.64 -5.29 5.71
N GLU A 249 9.68 -5.98 6.84
CA GLU A 249 9.03 -5.54 8.08
C GLU A 249 9.66 -4.27 8.66
N GLY A 250 8.80 -3.41 9.20
CA GLY A 250 9.21 -2.18 9.88
C GLY A 250 9.80 -2.41 11.27
N LYS A 251 10.50 -1.39 11.76
CA LYS A 251 11.22 -1.34 13.04
C LYS A 251 10.90 -0.05 13.78
N LEU A 252 11.13 -0.05 15.09
CA LEU A 252 11.04 1.13 15.96
C LEU A 252 12.43 1.52 16.47
N ASP A 253 12.65 2.82 16.69
CA ASP A 253 13.96 3.42 17.01
C ASP A 253 14.61 2.83 18.27
N ASP A 254 13.82 2.50 19.29
CA ASP A 254 14.32 1.97 20.58
C ASP A 254 14.85 0.53 20.50
N ASN A 255 14.77 -0.13 19.33
CA ASN A 255 14.99 -1.57 19.19
C ASN A 255 16.25 -1.96 18.40
N SER A 256 17.34 -1.18 18.52
CA SER A 256 18.66 -1.53 17.97
C SER A 256 19.20 -2.88 18.54
N GLY A 257 18.75 -4.00 17.96
CA GLY A 257 19.18 -5.36 18.30
C GLY A 257 18.11 -6.30 18.91
N LYS A 258 16.83 -5.91 18.98
CA LYS A 258 15.75 -6.76 19.55
C LYS A 258 14.77 -7.33 18.51
N ARG A 259 14.00 -8.30 19.02
CA ARG A 259 13.05 -9.25 18.39
C ARG A 259 12.23 -8.69 17.22
N GLN A 260 11.89 -9.56 16.26
CA GLN A 260 10.86 -9.33 15.26
C GLN A 260 9.54 -8.94 15.94
N GLN A 261 8.95 -7.80 15.55
CA GLN A 261 7.73 -7.29 16.15
C GLN A 261 6.52 -7.92 15.46
N HIS A 262 5.75 -8.69 16.23
CA HIS A 262 4.48 -9.26 15.77
C HIS A 262 3.34 -8.40 16.32
N TRP A 263 2.62 -7.74 15.41
CA TRP A 263 1.55 -6.82 15.75
C TRP A 263 0.20 -7.52 15.81
N LEU A 264 -0.59 -7.15 16.80
CA LEU A 264 -1.99 -7.46 16.97
C LEU A 264 -2.76 -6.16 16.80
N MET A 265 -3.56 -6.08 15.76
CA MET A 265 -4.44 -4.96 15.49
C MET A 265 -5.79 -5.21 16.17
N ALA A 266 -6.33 -4.21 16.84
CA ALA A 266 -7.62 -4.35 17.50
C ALA A 266 -8.36 -3.03 17.61
N GLN A 267 -9.69 -3.09 17.61
CA GLN A 267 -10.55 -1.93 17.55
C GLN A 267 -10.97 -1.54 18.97
N ASP A 268 -10.78 -0.28 19.33
CA ASP A 268 -11.42 0.29 20.51
C ASP A 268 -12.92 0.40 20.23
N GLY A 269 -13.79 0.23 21.23
CA GLY A 269 -15.24 0.31 21.02
C GLY A 269 -15.76 1.67 20.51
N ARG A 270 -14.89 2.61 20.12
CA ARG A 270 -15.16 3.96 19.62
C ARG A 270 -14.80 4.13 18.14
N GLY A 271 -14.29 3.08 17.47
CA GLY A 271 -14.00 3.10 16.04
C GLY A 271 -12.52 3.26 15.69
N HIS A 272 -11.64 3.47 16.66
CA HIS A 272 -10.19 3.55 16.44
C HIS A 272 -9.57 2.16 16.49
N VAL A 273 -8.38 2.02 15.91
CA VAL A 273 -7.54 0.83 15.99
C VAL A 273 -6.30 1.11 16.82
N GLN A 274 -5.80 0.07 17.48
CA GLN A 274 -4.55 0.06 18.22
C GLN A 274 -3.71 -1.09 17.69
N PHE A 275 -2.39 -0.88 17.61
CA PHE A 275 -1.43 -1.92 17.31
C PHE A 275 -0.70 -2.29 18.59
N ARG A 276 -0.78 -3.57 18.96
CA ARG A 276 -0.21 -4.10 20.20
C ARG A 276 0.70 -5.29 19.91
N THR A 277 1.85 -5.39 20.55
CA THR A 277 2.72 -6.56 20.44
C THR A 277 2.15 -7.74 21.24
N THR A 278 2.59 -8.96 20.95
CA THR A 278 2.21 -10.18 21.70
C THR A 278 2.65 -10.17 23.17
N THR A 279 3.59 -9.28 23.53
CA THR A 279 4.03 -9.02 24.91
C THR A 279 3.26 -7.90 25.59
N GLY A 280 2.41 -7.18 24.84
CA GLY A 280 1.42 -6.27 25.39
C GLY A 280 1.75 -4.77 25.26
N HIS A 281 2.80 -4.39 24.55
CA HIS A 281 3.16 -2.98 24.31
C HIS A 281 2.43 -2.42 23.09
N TYR A 282 2.27 -1.10 23.03
CA TYR A 282 1.53 -0.40 21.98
C TYR A 282 2.47 0.35 21.04
N LEU A 283 2.11 0.40 19.76
CA LEU A 283 2.68 1.38 18.83
C LEU A 283 2.12 2.76 19.18
N SER A 284 2.99 3.69 19.51
CA SER A 284 2.63 5.07 19.85
C SER A 284 3.33 6.05 18.91
N ILE A 285 2.61 7.07 18.44
CA ILE A 285 3.17 8.22 17.72
C ILE A 285 3.03 9.47 18.59
N ASP A 286 4.13 10.19 18.81
CA ASP A 286 4.11 11.47 19.52
C ASP A 286 3.70 12.65 18.59
N PRO A 287 3.41 13.85 19.13
CA PRO A 287 3.07 15.02 18.30
C PRO A 287 4.15 15.43 17.30
N GLU A 288 5.41 15.09 17.57
CA GLU A 288 6.55 15.33 16.70
C GLU A 288 6.68 14.30 15.57
N GLY A 289 5.91 13.20 15.61
CA GLY A 289 5.92 12.14 14.60
C GLY A 289 6.89 10.99 14.91
N ARG A 290 7.44 10.90 16.11
CA ARG A 290 8.30 9.77 16.49
C ARG A 290 7.46 8.57 16.92
N CYS A 291 7.79 7.40 16.38
CA CYS A 291 7.12 6.15 16.72
C CYS A 291 7.91 5.38 17.79
N THR A 292 7.25 4.97 18.87
CA THR A 292 7.85 4.22 19.98
C THR A 292 6.96 3.07 20.44
N GLU A 293 7.56 2.09 21.13
CA GLU A 293 6.85 1.00 21.77
C GLU A 293 6.60 1.40 23.24
N GLN A 294 5.33 1.53 23.66
CA GLN A 294 4.98 2.01 25.00
C GLN A 294 4.08 1.03 25.76
N GLU A 295 4.22 0.98 27.08
CA GLU A 295 3.28 0.28 27.95
C GLU A 295 2.00 1.10 28.19
N GLU A 296 0.89 0.41 28.47
CA GLU A 296 -0.45 0.98 28.65
C GLU A 296 -0.57 2.00 29.80
N GLN A 297 0.42 2.12 30.68
CA GLN A 297 0.33 2.97 31.89
C GLN A 297 0.30 4.48 31.58
N SER A 298 0.55 4.91 30.34
CA SER A 298 0.41 6.30 29.88
C SER A 298 -1.00 6.64 29.37
N TYR A 299 -2.03 6.30 30.14
CA TYR A 299 -3.41 6.74 29.87
C TYR A 299 -3.56 8.26 30.05
N SER A 300 -3.25 9.05 29.02
CA SER A 300 -3.81 10.41 28.92
C SER A 300 -3.79 11.07 27.53
N ASN A 301 -3.00 10.64 26.54
CA ASN A 301 -2.71 11.49 25.37
C ASN A 301 -3.17 10.96 23.99
N GLY A 302 -3.80 9.78 23.88
CA GLY A 302 -4.28 9.25 22.58
C GLY A 302 -3.16 8.83 21.61
N THR A 303 -1.91 8.81 22.04
CA THR A 303 -0.70 8.52 21.23
C THR A 303 -0.72 7.15 20.55
N SER A 304 -1.40 6.16 21.14
CA SER A 304 -1.49 4.78 20.66
C SER A 304 -2.78 4.46 19.90
N THR A 305 -3.63 5.45 19.68
CA THR A 305 -4.90 5.28 18.96
C THR A 305 -4.80 5.81 17.54
N PHE A 306 -5.27 5.01 16.59
CA PHE A 306 -5.24 5.32 15.17
C PHE A 306 -6.64 5.25 14.56
N GLU A 307 -6.93 6.13 13.63
CA GLU A 307 -8.09 6.02 12.75
C GLU A 307 -7.65 5.33 11.45
N LEU A 308 -8.35 4.25 11.10
CA LEU A 308 -8.13 3.53 9.85
C LEU A 308 -9.18 4.00 8.83
N ARG A 309 -8.73 4.63 7.74
CA ARG A 309 -9.60 5.11 6.67
C ARG A 309 -9.32 4.40 5.36
N ARG A 310 -10.38 3.93 4.71
CA ARG A 310 -10.32 3.38 3.36
C ARG A 310 -10.46 4.48 2.32
N MET A 311 -9.63 4.42 1.30
CA MET A 311 -9.65 5.26 0.11
C MET A 311 -9.99 4.36 -1.08
N SER A 312 -11.24 4.41 -1.53
CA SER A 312 -11.67 3.67 -2.72
C SER A 312 -11.58 4.55 -3.97
N ASP A 313 -11.13 3.98 -5.07
CA ASP A 313 -11.09 4.65 -6.37
C ASP A 313 -12.45 4.64 -7.08
N ASN A 314 -13.44 3.93 -6.55
CA ASN A 314 -14.72 3.72 -7.21
C ASN A 314 -15.90 4.11 -6.32
N LEU A 315 -16.34 5.37 -6.42
CA LEU A 315 -17.44 5.93 -5.63
C LEU A 315 -18.76 5.14 -5.82
N GLU A 316 -18.98 4.55 -7.01
CA GLU A 316 -20.18 3.76 -7.33
C GLU A 316 -20.19 2.36 -6.70
N ARG A 317 -19.02 1.81 -6.33
CA ARG A 317 -18.85 0.52 -5.65
C ARG A 317 -18.21 0.67 -4.28
N ALA A 318 -18.41 1.81 -3.63
CA ALA A 318 -17.81 2.11 -2.32
C ALA A 318 -18.15 1.07 -1.24
N GLU A 319 -19.18 0.25 -1.42
CA GLU A 319 -19.59 -0.79 -0.45
C GLU A 319 -18.89 -2.15 -0.65
N GLU A 320 -18.15 -2.35 -1.76
CA GLU A 320 -17.34 -3.57 -1.99
C GLU A 320 -15.86 -3.31 -1.66
N THR A 321 -15.23 -4.20 -0.90
CA THR A 321 -13.80 -4.12 -0.57
C THR A 321 -12.96 -4.72 -1.70
N SER A 322 -11.95 -3.97 -2.15
CA SER A 322 -10.97 -4.41 -3.13
C SER A 322 -9.60 -4.58 -2.46
N GLU A 323 -8.84 -5.63 -2.81
CA GLU A 323 -7.43 -5.76 -2.39
C GLU A 323 -6.55 -4.62 -2.91
N HIS A 324 -7.05 -3.88 -3.90
CA HIS A 324 -6.36 -2.74 -4.49
C HIS A 324 -6.75 -1.41 -3.81
N ASP A 325 -7.67 -1.42 -2.84
CA ASP A 325 -8.03 -0.22 -2.08
C ASP A 325 -6.81 0.28 -1.28
N LEU A 326 -6.69 1.60 -1.21
CA LEU A 326 -5.66 2.24 -0.40
C LEU A 326 -6.20 2.49 1.00
N TRP A 327 -5.34 2.36 1.99
CA TRP A 327 -5.65 2.58 3.39
C TRP A 327 -4.76 3.65 3.98
N ILE A 328 -5.34 4.44 4.87
CA ILE A 328 -4.65 5.46 5.64
C ILE A 328 -4.75 5.08 7.11
N VAL A 329 -3.61 5.17 7.81
CA VAL A 329 -3.53 4.98 9.27
C VAL A 329 -3.18 6.33 9.88
N LEU A 330 -4.17 7.00 10.47
CA LEU A 330 -4.06 8.36 11.00
C LEU A 330 -3.91 8.33 12.52
N SER A 331 -2.90 8.97 13.07
CA SER A 331 -2.74 9.13 14.51
C SER A 331 -3.76 10.12 15.10
N HIS A 332 -3.95 10.09 16.41
CA HIS A 332 -4.76 11.08 17.13
C HIS A 332 -4.31 12.53 16.89
N PHE A 333 -3.03 12.77 16.58
CA PHE A 333 -2.48 14.10 16.33
C PHE A 333 -2.63 14.56 14.86
N GLY A 334 -3.28 13.76 14.01
CA GLY A 334 -3.45 14.06 12.59
C GLY A 334 -2.21 13.80 11.73
N THR A 335 -1.24 13.03 12.24
CA THR A 335 -0.10 12.54 11.46
C THR A 335 -0.41 11.17 10.88
N TYR A 336 0.10 10.86 9.69
CA TYR A 336 -0.08 9.59 9.02
C TYR A 336 1.06 8.64 9.37
N LEU A 337 0.75 7.40 9.73
CA LEU A 337 1.76 6.37 9.95
C LEU A 337 2.43 6.03 8.62
N TYR A 338 3.73 6.23 8.55
CA TYR A 338 4.57 5.96 7.40
C TYR A 338 5.70 5.01 7.82
N LEU A 339 6.21 4.26 6.86
CA LEU A 339 7.33 3.37 7.05
C LEU A 339 8.38 3.70 6.01
N ASP A 340 9.53 4.19 6.48
CA ASP A 340 10.60 4.61 5.58
C ASP A 340 11.14 3.40 4.79
N PRO A 341 11.19 3.45 3.44
CA PRO A 341 11.57 2.31 2.63
C PRO A 341 13.06 1.94 2.74
N ILE A 342 13.91 2.86 3.24
CA ILE A 342 15.35 2.70 3.35
C ILE A 342 15.70 2.22 4.76
N SER A 343 15.40 3.03 5.77
CA SER A 343 15.70 2.77 7.18
C SER A 343 14.81 1.68 7.78
N LEU A 344 13.62 1.48 7.21
CA LEU A 344 12.55 0.63 7.74
C LEU A 344 12.06 1.07 9.12
N HIS A 345 12.19 2.34 9.49
CA HIS A 345 11.64 2.86 10.74
C HIS A 345 10.24 3.44 10.53
N PHE A 346 9.37 3.22 11.52
CA PHE A 346 8.06 3.86 11.54
C PHE A 346 8.17 5.33 11.91
N GLU A 347 7.46 6.19 11.20
CA GLU A 347 7.42 7.63 11.41
C GLU A 347 6.01 8.17 11.21
N GLY A 348 5.65 9.22 11.94
CA GLY A 348 4.45 10.00 11.74
C GLY A 348 4.73 11.18 10.81
N THR A 349 4.14 11.17 9.62
CA THR A 349 4.30 12.26 8.65
C THR A 349 3.06 13.16 8.59
N LYS A 350 3.24 14.42 8.18
CA LYS A 350 2.14 15.34 7.87
C LYS A 350 1.55 15.13 6.48
N THR A 351 2.29 14.47 5.61
CA THR A 351 1.87 14.17 4.23
C THR A 351 1.15 12.82 4.21
N PRO A 352 0.05 12.67 3.46
CA PRO A 352 -0.67 11.40 3.43
C PRO A 352 0.23 10.23 3.00
N SER A 353 0.29 9.19 3.83
CA SER A 353 0.89 7.90 3.51
C SER A 353 -0.21 6.86 3.26
N PHE A 354 0.06 5.93 2.33
CA PHE A 354 -0.92 4.94 1.89
C PHE A 354 -0.41 3.53 2.12
N TRP A 355 -1.34 2.62 2.41
CA TRP A 355 -1.10 1.22 2.72
C TRP A 355 -2.01 0.35 1.85
N LYS A 356 -1.50 -0.78 1.38
CA LYS A 356 -2.29 -1.82 0.70
C LYS A 356 -2.44 -3.03 1.60
N SER A 357 -3.67 -3.53 1.72
CA SER A 357 -3.99 -4.74 2.47
C SER A 357 -3.79 -5.99 1.63
N ASN A 358 -3.06 -6.97 2.15
CA ASN A 358 -3.03 -8.33 1.60
C ASN A 358 -3.74 -9.30 2.56
N SER A 359 -4.92 -9.78 2.14
CA SER A 359 -5.75 -10.68 2.95
C SER A 359 -5.12 -12.05 3.20
N ASP A 360 -4.31 -12.55 2.27
CA ASP A 360 -3.71 -13.88 2.38
C ASP A 360 -2.55 -13.90 3.39
N GLU A 361 -1.80 -12.80 3.45
CA GLU A 361 -0.65 -12.63 4.35
C GLU A 361 -1.00 -11.93 5.66
N LEU A 362 -2.23 -11.38 5.79
CA LEU A 362 -2.64 -10.50 6.88
C LEU A 362 -1.64 -9.34 7.04
N SER A 363 -1.29 -8.68 5.92
CA SER A 363 -0.29 -7.62 5.91
C SER A 363 -0.84 -6.29 5.41
N LEU A 364 -0.26 -5.20 5.90
CA LEU A 364 -0.38 -3.87 5.33
C LEU A 364 0.98 -3.45 4.78
N THR A 365 1.04 -3.20 3.48
CA THR A 365 2.26 -2.76 2.79
C THR A 365 2.19 -1.27 2.49
N CYS A 366 3.11 -0.49 3.04
CA CYS A 366 3.26 0.92 2.73
C CYS A 366 3.62 1.07 1.24
N THR A 367 2.88 1.91 0.53
CA THR A 367 2.99 2.08 -0.92
C THR A 367 3.24 3.52 -1.32
N SER A 368 3.95 3.72 -2.43
CA SER A 368 4.09 5.01 -3.10
C SER A 368 2.92 5.33 -4.03
N ASP A 369 1.91 4.45 -4.12
CA ASP A 369 0.70 4.71 -4.87
C ASP A 369 -0.21 5.69 -4.12
N THR A 370 -0.86 6.56 -4.89
CA THR A 370 -1.76 7.60 -4.38
C THR A 370 -3.08 7.54 -5.14
N PRO A 371 -4.20 8.05 -4.58
CA PRO A 371 -5.48 8.09 -5.29
C PRO A 371 -5.40 8.81 -6.66
N PRO A 372 -4.72 9.98 -6.80
CA PRO A 372 -4.55 10.62 -8.11
C PRO A 372 -3.82 9.72 -9.12
N ARG A 373 -2.78 9.00 -8.68
CA ARG A 373 -2.04 8.08 -9.55
C ARG A 373 -2.92 6.92 -10.00
N ARG A 374 -3.67 6.31 -9.09
CA ARG A 374 -4.58 5.20 -9.41
C ARG A 374 -5.67 5.63 -10.37
N GLN A 375 -6.28 6.79 -10.14
CA GLN A 375 -7.28 7.36 -11.05
C GLN A 375 -6.71 7.59 -12.45
N PHE A 376 -5.49 8.10 -12.56
CA PHE A 376 -4.82 8.26 -13.85
C PHE A 376 -4.61 6.92 -14.56
N TYR A 377 -4.09 5.89 -13.87
CA TYR A 377 -3.91 4.57 -14.48
C TYR A 377 -5.26 3.94 -14.86
N ARG A 378 -6.32 4.15 -14.09
CA ARG A 378 -7.69 3.73 -14.45
C ARG A 378 -8.12 4.35 -15.78
N GLN A 379 -7.96 5.67 -15.94
CA GLN A 379 -8.27 6.36 -17.20
C GLN A 379 -7.38 5.89 -18.35
N SER A 380 -6.09 5.68 -18.08
CA SER A 380 -5.16 5.12 -19.04
C SER A 380 -5.61 3.74 -19.54
N TRP A 381 -6.03 2.84 -18.64
CA TRP A 381 -6.55 1.52 -19.01
C TRP A 381 -7.84 1.61 -19.84
N ILE A 382 -8.75 2.53 -19.51
CA ILE A 382 -9.99 2.74 -20.27
C ILE A 382 -9.71 3.24 -21.69
N ARG A 383 -8.79 4.22 -21.84
CA ARG A 383 -8.65 5.01 -23.07
C ARG A 383 -7.62 4.46 -24.04
N GLN A 384 -6.54 3.86 -23.55
CA GLN A 384 -5.42 3.41 -24.37
C GLN A 384 -5.75 2.12 -25.14
N THR A 385 -6.57 2.27 -26.17
CA THR A 385 -6.92 1.25 -27.17
C THR A 385 -6.04 1.41 -28.41
N VAL A 386 -5.96 0.38 -29.24
CA VAL A 386 -5.32 0.45 -30.58
C VAL A 386 -5.91 1.62 -31.37
N HIS A 387 -7.24 1.79 -31.33
CA HIS A 387 -7.91 2.89 -32.03
C HIS A 387 -7.40 4.25 -31.55
N PHE A 388 -7.42 4.48 -30.23
CA PHE A 388 -6.95 5.73 -29.63
C PHE A 388 -5.49 6.03 -29.99
N VAL A 389 -4.60 5.04 -29.86
CA VAL A 389 -3.18 5.20 -30.19
C VAL A 389 -3.00 5.59 -31.66
N GLN A 390 -3.73 4.96 -32.57
CA GLN A 390 -3.67 5.24 -34.00
C GLN A 390 -4.25 6.64 -34.35
N GLU A 391 -5.28 7.10 -33.65
CA GLU A 391 -5.80 8.46 -33.78
C GLU A 391 -4.79 9.50 -33.29
N CYS A 392 -4.16 9.28 -32.14
CA CYS A 392 -3.11 10.17 -31.63
C CYS A 392 -1.92 10.24 -32.59
N LYS A 393 -1.41 9.10 -33.08
CA LYS A 393 -0.35 9.07 -34.10
C LYS A 393 -0.71 9.93 -35.31
N LYS A 394 -1.91 9.73 -35.88
CA LYS A 394 -2.39 10.54 -37.01
C LYS A 394 -2.53 12.03 -36.71
N LYS A 395 -2.94 12.38 -35.48
CA LYS A 395 -3.13 13.76 -35.05
C LYS A 395 -1.79 14.50 -34.93
N TYR A 396 -0.78 13.86 -34.37
CA TYR A 396 0.48 14.52 -34.01
C TYR A 396 1.63 14.29 -34.99
N GLN A 397 1.52 13.34 -35.94
CA GLN A 397 2.59 13.00 -36.91
C GLN A 397 3.13 14.17 -37.74
N CYS A 398 2.38 15.27 -37.87
CA CYS A 398 2.80 16.42 -38.66
C CYS A 398 3.49 17.52 -37.83
N CYS A 399 3.56 17.39 -36.49
CA CYS A 399 4.18 18.35 -35.58
C CYS A 399 3.74 19.82 -35.81
N GLN A 400 2.41 20.04 -35.89
CA GLN A 400 1.81 21.34 -36.21
C GLN A 400 1.26 22.10 -34.98
N LEU A 401 1.57 21.64 -33.76
CA LEU A 401 1.07 22.26 -32.53
C LEU A 401 1.79 23.57 -32.23
N GLY A 402 3.08 23.66 -32.54
CA GLY A 402 3.84 24.87 -32.30
C GLY A 402 5.28 24.79 -32.81
N ARG A 403 5.99 25.90 -32.70
CA ARG A 403 7.41 26.00 -33.04
C ARG A 403 8.17 26.60 -31.88
N MET A 404 9.18 25.90 -31.39
CA MET A 404 10.03 26.36 -30.30
C MET A 404 11.34 25.58 -30.21
N THR A 405 12.35 26.19 -29.60
CA THR A 405 13.60 25.53 -29.24
C THR A 405 13.43 24.65 -27.98
N LEU A 406 14.37 23.72 -27.74
CA LEU A 406 14.39 22.94 -26.50
C LEU A 406 14.49 23.82 -25.24
N GLN A 407 15.21 24.95 -25.31
CA GLN A 407 15.32 25.88 -24.19
C GLN A 407 13.98 26.56 -23.85
N GLU A 408 13.23 26.95 -24.88
CA GLU A 408 11.89 27.51 -24.71
C GLU A 408 10.92 26.47 -24.16
N ALA A 409 11.01 25.22 -24.61
CA ALA A 409 10.23 24.11 -24.07
C ALA A 409 10.54 23.85 -22.59
N LEU A 410 11.82 23.79 -22.20
CA LEU A 410 12.27 23.70 -20.81
C LEU A 410 11.73 24.86 -19.95
N THR A 411 11.72 26.07 -20.50
CA THR A 411 11.17 27.25 -19.82
C THR A 411 9.66 27.14 -19.64
N ARG A 412 8.93 26.63 -20.64
CA ARG A 412 7.49 26.40 -20.56
C ARG A 412 7.14 25.35 -19.51
N VAL A 413 7.82 24.20 -19.44
CA VAL A 413 7.48 23.17 -18.43
C VAL A 413 7.81 23.55 -16.98
N LYS A 414 8.37 24.74 -16.73
CA LYS A 414 8.69 25.21 -15.38
C LYS A 414 7.47 25.27 -14.46
N HIS A 415 6.27 25.61 -14.95
CA HIS A 415 5.06 25.64 -14.09
C HIS A 415 4.44 24.26 -13.89
N ARG A 416 4.90 23.22 -14.60
CA ARG A 416 4.40 21.85 -14.47
C ARG A 416 5.10 21.15 -13.31
N LYS A 417 4.35 20.32 -12.59
CA LYS A 417 4.87 19.52 -11.47
C LYS A 417 5.74 18.38 -12.00
N GLY A 418 6.94 18.20 -11.45
CA GLY A 418 7.77 17.01 -11.71
C GLY A 418 7.14 15.73 -11.14
N PHE A 419 6.33 15.85 -10.09
CA PHE A 419 5.63 14.75 -9.42
C PHE A 419 4.11 14.99 -9.38
N PRO A 420 3.39 14.85 -10.51
CA PRO A 420 1.95 15.09 -10.55
C PRO A 420 1.14 14.15 -9.64
N TRP A 421 1.74 13.03 -9.23
CA TRP A 421 1.11 11.99 -8.43
C TRP A 421 1.25 12.19 -6.91
N ARG A 422 2.20 13.02 -6.45
CA ARG A 422 2.43 13.21 -5.02
C ARG A 422 1.38 14.13 -4.41
N MET A 423 1.11 13.91 -3.13
CA MET A 423 0.16 14.68 -2.33
C MET A 423 0.83 15.60 -1.30
N ASP A 424 2.16 15.68 -1.31
CA ASP A 424 2.91 16.61 -0.45
C ASP A 424 2.97 18.02 -1.07
N ALA A 425 3.40 18.98 -0.26
CA ALA A 425 3.49 20.39 -0.67
C ALA A 425 4.78 20.72 -1.44
N CYS A 426 5.67 19.73 -1.62
CA CYS A 426 6.95 19.90 -2.33
C CYS A 426 6.70 19.81 -3.84
N ASP A 427 6.31 20.95 -4.43
CA ASP A 427 6.16 21.09 -5.87
C ASP A 427 7.51 21.49 -6.50
N ILE A 428 8.35 20.50 -6.85
CA ILE A 428 9.50 20.75 -7.74
C ILE A 428 9.02 20.85 -9.19
N SER A 429 9.56 21.80 -9.95
CA SER A 429 9.24 21.96 -11.36
C SER A 429 9.77 20.80 -12.22
N LEU A 430 9.03 20.47 -13.27
CA LEU A 430 9.46 19.48 -14.25
C LEU A 430 10.76 19.89 -14.94
N ARG A 431 10.99 21.19 -15.14
CA ARG A 431 12.26 21.72 -15.67
C ARG A 431 13.45 21.32 -14.79
N SER A 432 13.34 21.50 -13.47
CA SER A 432 14.39 21.12 -12.54
C SER A 432 14.65 19.62 -12.58
N VAL A 433 13.59 18.80 -12.62
CA VAL A 433 13.72 17.34 -12.77
C VAL A 433 14.46 16.95 -14.05
N CYS A 434 14.19 17.61 -15.19
CA CYS A 434 14.91 17.38 -16.44
C CYS A 434 16.41 17.67 -16.30
N PHE A 435 16.78 18.84 -15.75
CA PHE A 435 18.19 19.20 -15.54
C PHE A 435 18.88 18.27 -14.55
N GLU A 436 18.26 17.94 -13.43
CA GLU A 436 18.82 17.04 -12.43
C GLU A 436 19.02 15.63 -12.98
N THR A 437 18.11 15.15 -13.83
CA THR A 437 18.25 13.83 -14.47
C THR A 437 19.42 13.82 -15.45
N ALA A 438 19.56 14.91 -16.21
CA ALA A 438 20.67 15.07 -17.14
C ALA A 438 22.02 15.23 -16.42
N GLU A 439 22.06 15.97 -15.30
CA GLU A 439 23.26 16.13 -14.47
C GLU A 439 23.64 14.83 -13.76
N ALA A 440 22.67 14.06 -13.29
CA ALA A 440 22.91 12.72 -12.76
C ALA A 440 23.51 11.80 -13.83
N ALA A 441 22.97 11.83 -15.06
CA ALA A 441 23.52 11.08 -16.18
C ALA A 441 24.97 11.52 -16.51
N ARG A 442 25.22 12.83 -16.51
CA ARG A 442 26.56 13.40 -16.75
C ARG A 442 27.54 13.01 -15.65
N ALA A 443 27.14 13.08 -14.38
CA ALA A 443 27.97 12.72 -13.23
C ALA A 443 28.30 11.21 -13.20
N ALA A 444 27.39 10.37 -13.66
CA ALA A 444 27.61 8.93 -13.84
C ALA A 444 28.48 8.59 -15.07
N GLY A 445 28.87 9.59 -15.88
CA GLY A 445 29.74 9.40 -17.05
C GLY A 445 29.03 8.84 -18.27
N HIS A 446 27.70 8.95 -18.36
CA HIS A 446 26.95 8.53 -19.54
C HIS A 446 27.27 9.42 -20.76
N PRO A 447 27.17 8.88 -21.98
CA PRO A 447 27.46 9.63 -23.20
C PRO A 447 26.48 10.78 -23.42
N ASP A 448 26.88 11.76 -24.24
CA ASP A 448 26.13 13.01 -24.44
C ASP A 448 24.69 12.79 -24.91
N TRP A 449 24.41 11.74 -25.69
CA TRP A 449 23.05 11.44 -26.16
C TRP A 449 22.13 10.99 -25.01
N VAL A 450 22.66 10.29 -24.00
CA VAL A 450 21.88 9.91 -22.79
C VAL A 450 21.57 11.16 -21.98
N GLN A 451 22.54 12.07 -21.86
CA GLN A 451 22.34 13.35 -21.19
C GLN A 451 21.26 14.19 -21.91
N LEU A 452 21.25 14.18 -23.25
CA LEU A 452 20.19 14.83 -24.03
C LEU A 452 18.83 14.15 -23.80
N VAL A 453 18.74 12.82 -23.89
CA VAL A 453 17.51 12.07 -23.61
C VAL A 453 17.00 12.36 -22.19
N ALA A 454 17.89 12.36 -21.20
CA ALA A 454 17.58 12.72 -19.82
C ALA A 454 17.06 14.16 -19.67
N LEU A 455 17.55 15.11 -20.48
CA LEU A 455 17.09 16.48 -20.45
C LEU A 455 15.68 16.62 -21.09
N VAL A 456 15.41 15.87 -22.15
CA VAL A 456 14.16 16.04 -22.94
C VAL A 456 13.03 15.10 -22.54
N HIS A 457 13.28 14.04 -21.76
CA HIS A 457 12.31 12.96 -21.50
C HIS A 457 10.93 13.41 -20.97
N GLY A 458 10.86 14.56 -20.30
CA GLY A 458 9.63 15.14 -19.75
C GLY A 458 8.98 16.23 -20.61
N LEU A 459 9.60 16.65 -21.71
CA LEU A 459 9.18 17.85 -22.46
C LEU A 459 7.85 17.69 -23.22
N ALA A 460 7.33 16.48 -23.35
CA ALA A 460 6.01 16.25 -23.94
C ALA A 460 4.89 17.00 -23.20
N SER A 461 5.07 17.33 -21.92
CA SER A 461 4.09 18.13 -21.16
C SER A 461 3.86 19.53 -21.74
N VAL A 462 4.73 20.04 -22.61
CA VAL A 462 4.48 21.28 -23.36
C VAL A 462 3.28 21.14 -24.30
N VAL A 463 3.01 19.95 -24.83
CA VAL A 463 1.86 19.70 -25.71
C VAL A 463 0.56 20.11 -25.03
N HIS A 464 0.44 19.82 -23.73
CA HIS A 464 -0.73 20.22 -22.97
C HIS A 464 -0.93 21.74 -22.97
N ASP A 465 0.15 22.53 -22.79
CA ASP A 465 0.07 23.99 -22.85
C ASP A 465 -0.29 24.50 -24.27
N LEU A 466 0.19 23.81 -25.32
CA LEU A 466 -0.09 24.16 -26.71
C LEU A 466 -1.53 23.87 -27.11
N GLU A 467 -2.10 22.77 -26.61
CA GLU A 467 -3.47 22.34 -26.91
C GLU A 467 -4.52 23.12 -26.11
N GLU A 468 -4.26 23.43 -24.83
CA GLU A 468 -5.16 24.27 -24.03
C GLU A 468 -5.39 25.66 -24.68
N GLY A 469 -4.38 26.19 -25.38
CA GLY A 469 -4.49 27.42 -26.17
C GLY A 469 -5.32 27.29 -27.46
N ALA A 470 -5.63 26.07 -27.91
CA ALA A 470 -6.27 25.76 -29.19
C ALA A 470 -7.76 25.37 -29.10
N ALA A 471 -8.37 25.47 -27.91
CA ALA A 471 -9.77 25.16 -27.59
C ALA A 471 -10.17 23.68 -27.73
N GLY A 472 -10.33 23.04 -26.57
CA GLY A 472 -11.01 21.77 -26.39
C GLY A 472 -11.18 21.50 -24.89
N GLU A 473 -12.22 22.09 -24.29
CA GLU A 473 -12.70 21.67 -22.97
C GLU A 473 -13.07 20.17 -23.00
N ASN A 474 -12.78 19.48 -21.89
CA ASN A 474 -13.25 18.13 -21.51
C ASN A 474 -12.38 16.93 -21.88
N ASP A 475 -11.11 16.89 -21.45
CA ASP A 475 -10.45 15.59 -21.32
C ASP A 475 -9.72 15.40 -19.99
N ASP A 476 -10.31 14.57 -19.12
CA ASP A 476 -9.77 14.23 -17.78
C ASP A 476 -8.52 13.33 -17.84
N TYR A 477 -7.95 13.08 -19.03
CA TYR A 477 -6.80 12.20 -19.22
C TYR A 477 -5.65 12.89 -19.95
N ASP A 478 -4.61 13.24 -19.18
CA ASP A 478 -3.40 13.85 -19.70
C ASP A 478 -2.30 12.81 -19.99
N TRP A 479 -2.26 12.31 -21.22
CA TRP A 479 -1.27 11.32 -21.67
C TRP A 479 0.19 11.83 -21.63
N THR A 480 0.41 13.14 -21.45
CA THR A 480 1.75 13.71 -21.33
C THR A 480 2.35 13.49 -19.94
N LEU A 481 1.54 13.13 -18.94
CA LEU A 481 2.03 12.90 -17.59
C LEU A 481 2.95 11.67 -17.51
N PRO A 482 4.07 11.75 -16.75
CA PRO A 482 4.99 10.64 -16.60
C PRO A 482 4.30 9.38 -16.06
N SER A 483 4.21 8.34 -16.89
CA SER A 483 3.51 7.10 -16.56
C SER A 483 4.19 5.87 -17.19
N THR A 484 3.74 4.68 -16.81
CA THR A 484 4.26 3.42 -17.37
C THR A 484 3.55 3.16 -18.69
N SER A 485 4.32 2.83 -19.73
CA SER A 485 3.81 2.43 -21.03
C SER A 485 3.39 0.94 -21.05
N ARG A 486 2.52 0.56 -21.98
CA ARG A 486 2.11 -0.83 -22.25
C ARG A 486 2.06 -1.08 -23.76
N VAL A 487 2.08 -2.33 -24.18
CA VAL A 487 1.86 -2.70 -25.59
C VAL A 487 0.34 -2.78 -25.83
N VAL A 488 -0.16 -2.09 -26.85
CA VAL A 488 -1.57 -2.20 -27.29
C VAL A 488 -1.67 -3.20 -28.43
N GLY A 489 -2.86 -3.75 -28.70
CA GLY A 489 -3.06 -4.66 -29.84
C GLY A 489 -2.68 -6.12 -29.58
N CYS A 490 -2.33 -6.46 -28.34
CA CYS A 490 -2.21 -7.82 -27.84
C CYS A 490 -2.72 -7.91 -26.40
N ALA A 491 -2.89 -9.12 -25.89
CA ALA A 491 -3.41 -9.33 -24.54
C ALA A 491 -2.42 -8.85 -23.49
N HIS A 492 -2.87 -8.05 -22.55
CA HIS A 492 -2.00 -7.60 -21.47
C HIS A 492 -1.66 -8.76 -20.51
N PRO A 493 -0.40 -8.89 -20.06
CA PRO A 493 -0.01 -9.88 -19.06
C PRO A 493 -0.77 -9.74 -17.73
N ASN A 494 -1.04 -10.85 -17.04
CA ASN A 494 -1.81 -10.87 -15.78
C ASN A 494 -1.14 -10.13 -14.61
N ASN A 495 0.15 -9.84 -14.71
CA ASN A 495 0.96 -9.15 -13.70
C ASN A 495 1.45 -7.78 -14.19
N ALA A 496 0.82 -7.22 -15.23
CA ALA A 496 1.07 -5.86 -15.70
C ALA A 496 0.80 -4.81 -14.60
N ILE A 497 1.32 -3.61 -14.77
CA ILE A 497 1.09 -2.50 -13.83
C ILE A 497 -0.40 -2.10 -13.82
N PHE A 498 -1.01 -2.10 -12.63
CA PHE A 498 -2.44 -1.85 -12.39
C PHE A 498 -3.39 -2.78 -13.17
N THR A 499 -3.06 -4.08 -13.25
CA THR A 499 -3.88 -5.07 -14.00
C THR A 499 -5.32 -5.17 -13.47
N GLU A 500 -5.61 -4.72 -12.25
CA GLU A 500 -6.98 -4.63 -11.73
C GLU A 500 -7.94 -3.78 -12.57
N PHE A 501 -7.41 -2.89 -13.42
CA PHE A 501 -8.20 -2.06 -14.33
C PHE A 501 -8.24 -2.61 -15.77
N LYS A 502 -7.61 -3.76 -16.02
CA LYS A 502 -7.48 -4.37 -17.36
C LYS A 502 -8.85 -4.54 -18.04
N ASP A 503 -9.83 -5.10 -17.33
CA ASP A 503 -11.17 -5.36 -17.84
C ASP A 503 -11.97 -4.09 -18.19
N LEU A 504 -11.47 -2.90 -17.85
CA LEU A 504 -12.08 -1.64 -18.27
C LEU A 504 -11.72 -1.25 -19.70
N ASN A 505 -10.67 -1.85 -20.28
CA ASN A 505 -10.27 -1.62 -21.65
C ASN A 505 -11.17 -2.41 -22.61
N SER A 506 -11.74 -1.75 -23.61
CA SER A 506 -12.58 -2.42 -24.61
C SER A 506 -11.80 -3.44 -25.45
N ASP A 507 -10.51 -3.21 -25.70
CA ASP A 507 -9.67 -4.08 -26.53
C ASP A 507 -9.46 -5.46 -25.89
N GLU A 508 -9.59 -5.58 -24.56
CA GLU A 508 -9.52 -6.88 -23.86
C GLU A 508 -10.66 -7.83 -24.22
N HIS A 509 -11.75 -7.29 -24.77
CA HIS A 509 -12.93 -8.04 -25.20
C HIS A 509 -12.97 -8.21 -26.71
N ASP A 510 -11.92 -7.77 -27.43
CA ASP A 510 -11.82 -7.89 -28.88
C ASP A 510 -10.96 -9.11 -29.26
N ASP A 511 -11.55 -10.04 -30.02
CA ASP A 511 -10.88 -11.28 -30.46
C ASP A 511 -9.59 -11.03 -31.26
N ARG A 512 -9.43 -9.83 -31.85
CA ARG A 512 -8.21 -9.44 -32.58
C ARG A 512 -7.01 -9.22 -31.66
N TYR A 513 -7.26 -8.77 -30.43
CA TYR A 513 -6.22 -8.35 -29.48
C TYR A 513 -6.14 -9.28 -28.26
N SER A 514 -7.14 -10.12 -28.02
CA SER A 514 -7.24 -10.97 -26.83
C SER A 514 -6.23 -12.12 -26.73
N THR A 515 -5.37 -12.31 -27.74
CA THR A 515 -4.30 -13.31 -27.70
C THR A 515 -2.95 -12.69 -27.28
N PRO A 516 -2.00 -13.48 -26.72
CA PRO A 516 -0.69 -12.95 -26.30
C PRO A 516 0.12 -12.24 -27.40
N LEU A 517 -0.10 -12.60 -28.67
CA LEU A 517 0.54 -11.93 -29.82
C LEU A 517 -0.40 -10.89 -30.46
N GLY A 518 -1.72 -11.07 -30.34
CA GLY A 518 -2.70 -10.19 -30.95
C GLY A 518 -2.45 -9.98 -32.44
N VAL A 519 -2.20 -8.73 -32.83
CA VAL A 519 -1.87 -8.35 -34.22
C VAL A 519 -0.40 -8.54 -34.59
N TYR A 520 0.46 -8.87 -33.63
CA TYR A 520 1.91 -8.95 -33.84
C TYR A 520 2.36 -10.35 -34.23
N THR A 521 3.55 -10.39 -34.85
CA THR A 521 4.28 -11.64 -35.07
C THR A 521 5.26 -11.89 -33.94
N ARG A 522 5.58 -13.16 -33.69
CA ARG A 522 6.50 -13.53 -32.61
C ARG A 522 7.89 -12.96 -32.88
N HIS A 523 8.51 -12.35 -31.86
CA HIS A 523 9.82 -11.72 -31.94
C HIS A 523 9.92 -10.65 -33.05
N CYS A 524 8.84 -9.90 -33.27
CA CYS A 524 8.84 -8.80 -34.24
C CYS A 524 9.74 -7.64 -33.84
N GLY A 525 10.21 -7.59 -32.59
CA GLY A 525 10.96 -6.48 -32.02
C GLY A 525 10.04 -5.38 -31.50
N LEU A 526 10.42 -4.74 -30.41
CA LEU A 526 9.62 -3.69 -29.77
C LEU A 526 9.55 -2.42 -30.63
N ALA A 527 10.51 -2.20 -31.53
CA ALA A 527 10.42 -1.17 -32.57
C ALA A 527 9.14 -1.29 -33.43
N ASN A 528 8.63 -2.51 -33.61
CA ASN A 528 7.49 -2.81 -34.47
C ASN A 528 6.15 -2.98 -33.72
N VAL A 529 6.11 -2.75 -32.41
CA VAL A 529 4.88 -2.79 -31.63
C VAL A 529 4.31 -1.39 -31.40
N ASP A 530 2.99 -1.28 -31.31
CA ASP A 530 2.36 -0.06 -30.83
C ASP A 530 2.38 -0.03 -29.30
N LEU A 531 2.96 1.04 -28.77
CA LEU A 531 2.90 1.36 -27.35
C LEU A 531 1.69 2.25 -27.07
N THR A 532 1.24 2.27 -25.81
CA THR A 532 0.30 3.29 -25.33
C THR A 532 0.83 4.68 -25.67
N TRP A 533 -0.06 5.56 -26.16
CA TRP A 533 0.31 6.91 -26.53
C TRP A 533 0.73 7.68 -25.29
N SER A 534 1.99 8.11 -25.25
CA SER A 534 2.64 8.70 -24.09
C SER A 534 3.56 9.83 -24.49
N GLY A 535 3.99 10.62 -23.50
CA GLY A 535 4.97 11.69 -23.73
C GLY A 535 6.22 11.22 -24.50
N PRO A 536 6.87 10.12 -24.11
CA PRO A 536 8.03 9.63 -24.84
C PRO A 536 7.74 9.09 -26.25
N GLU A 537 6.59 8.47 -26.50
CA GLU A 537 6.20 8.05 -27.87
C GLU A 537 6.04 9.28 -28.78
N TYR A 538 5.42 10.35 -28.26
CA TYR A 538 5.31 11.62 -28.97
C TYR A 538 6.68 12.27 -29.19
N LEU A 539 7.55 12.33 -28.17
CA LEU A 539 8.88 12.92 -28.32
C LEU A 539 9.76 12.13 -29.29
N HIS A 540 9.69 10.80 -29.27
CA HIS A 540 10.38 9.95 -30.23
C HIS A 540 10.00 10.34 -31.67
N MET A 541 8.70 10.41 -31.95
CA MET A 541 8.17 10.84 -33.25
C MET A 541 8.55 12.29 -33.59
N MET A 542 8.45 13.22 -32.64
CA MET A 542 8.77 14.64 -32.85
C MET A 542 10.25 14.86 -33.17
N LEU A 543 11.15 14.20 -32.44
CA LEU A 543 12.59 14.29 -32.68
C LEU A 543 12.98 13.67 -34.03
N GLN A 544 12.33 12.58 -34.44
CA GLN A 544 12.51 12.00 -35.78
C GLN A 544 12.01 12.94 -36.89
N HIS A 545 10.83 13.56 -36.72
CA HIS A 545 10.29 14.53 -37.68
C HIS A 545 11.22 15.73 -37.89
N ASN A 546 11.89 16.17 -36.82
CA ASN A 546 12.86 17.27 -36.87
C ASN A 546 14.28 16.85 -37.25
N GLU A 547 14.49 15.59 -37.65
CA GLU A 547 15.80 15.05 -38.07
C GLU A 547 16.91 15.25 -37.00
N VAL A 548 16.56 15.14 -35.72
CA VAL A 548 17.52 15.20 -34.62
C VAL A 548 18.45 13.97 -34.69
N ASP A 549 19.76 14.21 -34.66
CA ASP A 549 20.81 13.22 -34.94
C ASP A 549 21.11 12.32 -33.72
N LEU A 550 20.08 11.72 -33.11
CA LEU A 550 20.26 10.74 -32.04
C LEU A 550 20.65 9.37 -32.62
N PRO A 551 21.55 8.62 -31.94
CA PRO A 551 21.77 7.23 -32.30
C PRO A 551 20.49 6.40 -32.06
N GLN A 552 20.39 5.25 -32.71
CA GLN A 552 19.22 4.36 -32.61
C GLN A 552 18.94 3.98 -31.15
N GLU A 553 19.99 3.67 -30.38
CA GLU A 553 19.91 3.36 -28.95
C GLU A 553 19.34 4.53 -28.12
N GLY A 554 19.56 5.77 -28.55
CA GLY A 554 18.98 6.96 -27.93
C GLY A 554 17.48 7.07 -28.18
N PHE A 555 17.04 6.75 -29.39
CA PHE A 555 15.63 6.68 -29.73
C PHE A 555 14.92 5.53 -29.02
N ASP A 556 15.55 4.36 -28.92
CA ASP A 556 15.04 3.20 -28.22
C ASP A 556 14.97 3.45 -26.71
N LEU A 557 16.01 4.06 -26.13
CA LEU A 557 16.01 4.47 -24.73
C LEU A 557 14.83 5.39 -24.41
N LEU A 558 14.65 6.47 -25.19
CA LEU A 558 13.57 7.42 -25.00
C LEU A 558 12.21 6.73 -25.09
N ARG A 559 12.03 5.84 -26.06
CA ARG A 559 10.74 5.18 -26.30
C ARG A 559 10.40 4.12 -25.25
N LEU A 560 11.40 3.35 -24.80
CA LEU A 560 11.19 2.11 -24.03
C LEU A 560 11.40 2.25 -22.51
N PHE A 561 12.00 3.33 -22.01
CA PHE A 561 12.25 3.47 -20.55
C PHE A 561 10.98 3.47 -19.68
N GLN A 562 9.82 3.78 -20.26
CA GLN A 562 8.54 3.68 -19.55
C GLN A 562 7.90 2.28 -19.62
N LEU A 563 8.37 1.38 -20.48
CA LEU A 563 7.84 0.02 -20.64
C LEU A 563 8.38 -0.94 -19.57
N ARG A 564 8.11 -0.62 -18.29
CA ARG A 564 8.63 -1.37 -17.12
C ARG A 564 8.15 -2.80 -17.04
N ASP A 565 6.97 -3.07 -17.57
CA ASP A 565 6.46 -4.44 -17.66
C ASP A 565 7.41 -5.31 -18.50
N TRP A 566 8.07 -4.77 -19.52
CA TRP A 566 9.14 -5.50 -20.22
C TRP A 566 10.47 -5.46 -19.46
N HIS A 567 11.15 -4.32 -19.40
CA HIS A 567 12.54 -4.30 -18.96
C HIS A 567 12.75 -4.60 -17.46
N THR A 568 11.75 -4.39 -16.59
CA THR A 568 11.87 -4.70 -15.15
C THR A 568 11.28 -6.07 -14.80
N LYS A 569 10.18 -6.49 -15.45
CA LYS A 569 9.45 -7.71 -15.06
C LYS A 569 9.62 -8.88 -16.02
N GLY A 570 10.29 -8.71 -17.16
CA GLY A 570 10.44 -9.75 -18.17
C GLY A 570 9.10 -10.15 -18.80
N LEU A 571 8.22 -9.17 -19.03
CA LEU A 571 6.98 -9.39 -19.77
C LEU A 571 7.18 -9.01 -21.24
N TYR A 572 6.34 -9.53 -22.13
CA TYR A 572 6.45 -9.30 -23.59
C TYR A 572 7.67 -9.95 -24.28
N ASP A 573 8.32 -10.95 -23.67
CA ASP A 573 9.41 -11.73 -24.28
C ASP A 573 9.03 -12.36 -25.63
N SER A 574 7.74 -12.63 -25.86
CA SER A 574 7.25 -13.13 -27.14
C SER A 574 7.25 -12.11 -28.27
N LEU A 575 7.39 -10.81 -27.95
CA LEU A 575 7.42 -9.69 -28.89
C LEU A 575 8.84 -9.14 -29.06
N ALA A 576 9.62 -9.08 -27.98
CA ALA A 576 11.01 -8.63 -28.00
C ALA A 576 11.89 -9.52 -28.89
N ASN A 577 12.89 -8.91 -29.53
CA ASN A 577 13.90 -9.58 -30.35
C ASN A 577 15.30 -9.50 -29.71
N GLU A 578 16.32 -10.02 -30.41
CA GLU A 578 17.72 -10.02 -29.93
C GLU A 578 18.24 -8.58 -29.69
N ASP A 579 17.91 -7.62 -30.55
CA ASP A 579 18.33 -6.22 -30.40
C ASP A 579 17.74 -5.58 -29.12
N ASP A 580 16.46 -5.86 -28.83
CA ASP A 580 15.79 -5.38 -27.62
C ASP A 580 16.46 -5.95 -26.36
N GLU A 581 16.84 -7.23 -26.38
CA GLU A 581 17.53 -7.91 -25.27
C GLU A 581 18.90 -7.29 -25.00
N GLU A 582 19.64 -6.89 -26.04
CA GLU A 582 20.96 -6.26 -25.92
C GLU A 582 20.91 -4.91 -25.20
N ILE A 583 19.87 -4.10 -25.46
CA ILE A 583 19.70 -2.76 -24.85
C ILE A 583 18.93 -2.79 -23.52
N GLN A 584 18.28 -3.91 -23.17
CA GLN A 584 17.41 -4.00 -22.00
C GLN A 584 18.10 -3.57 -20.69
N SER A 585 19.31 -4.07 -20.42
CA SER A 585 20.04 -3.71 -19.18
C SER A 585 20.36 -2.23 -19.12
N PHE A 586 20.66 -1.62 -20.27
CA PHE A 586 20.95 -0.20 -20.36
C PHE A 586 19.70 0.66 -20.07
N ILE A 587 18.54 0.23 -20.54
CA ILE A 587 17.25 0.88 -20.24
C ILE A 587 16.91 0.77 -18.76
N VAL A 588 17.14 -0.41 -18.15
CA VAL A 588 16.96 -0.62 -16.71
C VAL A 588 17.81 0.36 -15.91
N ASP A 589 19.08 0.51 -16.27
CA ASP A 589 20.01 1.42 -15.58
C ASP A 589 19.55 2.88 -15.67
N PHE A 590 19.08 3.33 -16.84
CA PHE A 590 18.55 4.67 -17.01
C PHE A 590 17.26 4.91 -16.20
N ASP A 591 16.30 3.97 -16.21
CA ASP A 591 15.07 4.11 -15.41
C ASP A 591 15.38 4.11 -13.90
N GLN A 592 16.40 3.36 -13.45
CA GLN A 592 16.89 3.42 -12.08
C GLN A 592 17.52 4.79 -11.75
N LEU A 593 18.40 5.30 -12.62
CA LEU A 593 19.01 6.62 -12.47
C LEU A 593 17.93 7.70 -12.35
N ARG A 594 16.96 7.71 -13.26
CA ARG A 594 15.84 8.66 -13.24
C ARG A 594 15.04 8.57 -11.93
N LYS A 595 14.69 7.37 -11.45
CA LYS A 595 14.00 7.19 -10.16
C LYS A 595 14.82 7.69 -8.98
N HIS A 596 16.13 7.43 -9.00
CA HIS A 596 17.01 7.90 -7.94
C HIS A 596 17.12 9.43 -7.93
N THR A 597 17.29 10.06 -9.09
CA THR A 597 17.26 11.52 -9.22
C THR A 597 15.96 12.09 -8.67
N LEU A 598 14.84 11.47 -8.98
CA LEU A 598 13.55 11.86 -8.46
C LEU A 598 13.51 11.83 -6.91
N GLU A 599 14.10 10.82 -6.26
CA GLU A 599 14.22 10.77 -4.80
C GLU A 599 15.15 11.88 -4.26
N VAL A 600 16.27 12.14 -4.94
CA VAL A 600 17.22 13.21 -4.57
C VAL A 600 16.57 14.59 -4.65
N CYS A 601 15.83 14.87 -5.72
CA CYS A 601 15.08 16.11 -5.91
C CYS A 601 14.09 16.42 -4.77
N LEU A 602 13.58 15.39 -4.10
CA LEU A 602 12.66 15.55 -2.96
C LEU A 602 13.39 15.86 -1.65
N SER A 603 14.67 15.52 -1.57
CA SER A 603 15.51 15.73 -0.39
C SER A 603 16.41 16.98 -0.49
N SER A 604 16.47 17.60 -1.67
CA SER A 604 17.36 18.71 -1.99
C SER A 604 16.57 19.97 -2.38
N PRO A 605 17.13 21.18 -2.19
CA PRO A 605 16.50 22.40 -2.70
C PRO A 605 16.40 22.35 -4.23
N GLU A 606 15.30 22.87 -4.76
CA GLU A 606 15.09 22.98 -6.20
C GLU A 606 16.12 23.92 -6.86
N LEU A 607 16.56 23.56 -8.07
CA LEU A 607 17.40 24.41 -8.91
C LEU A 607 16.74 25.77 -9.21
N THR A 608 17.50 26.83 -9.00
CA THR A 608 17.09 28.19 -9.35
C THR A 608 17.07 28.40 -10.87
N ASP A 609 16.37 29.44 -11.33
CA ASP A 609 16.40 29.86 -12.74
C ASP A 609 17.83 30.11 -13.24
N THR A 610 18.64 30.78 -12.43
CA THR A 610 20.03 31.11 -12.76
C THR A 610 20.88 29.85 -12.92
N GLU A 611 20.71 28.85 -12.06
CA GLU A 611 21.41 27.56 -12.15
C GLU A 611 20.99 26.80 -13.41
N CYS A 612 19.69 26.71 -13.71
CA CYS A 612 19.19 26.09 -14.94
C CYS A 612 19.75 26.78 -16.20
N ASP A 613 19.71 28.12 -16.23
CA ASP A 613 20.23 28.92 -17.36
C ASP A 613 21.75 28.74 -17.52
N GLN A 614 22.48 28.65 -16.41
CA GLN A 614 23.92 28.42 -16.42
C GLN A 614 24.25 27.02 -16.94
N LEU A 615 23.56 25.98 -16.45
CA LEU A 615 23.69 24.60 -16.96
C LEU A 615 23.41 24.53 -18.46
N TRP A 616 22.35 25.19 -18.93
CA TRP A 616 22.05 25.29 -20.35
C TRP A 616 23.20 25.91 -21.14
N ARG A 617 23.62 27.13 -20.77
CA ARG A 617 24.65 27.88 -21.51
C ARG A 617 26.03 27.21 -21.47
N SER A 618 26.38 26.58 -20.35
CA SER A 618 27.72 26.02 -20.14
C SER A 618 27.89 24.64 -20.76
N HIS A 619 26.82 23.85 -20.88
CA HIS A 619 26.92 22.44 -21.25
C HIS A 619 25.83 22.01 -22.24
N TYR A 620 24.56 22.12 -21.85
CA TYR A 620 23.47 21.48 -22.62
C TYR A 620 23.17 22.14 -23.98
N ALA A 621 23.46 23.42 -24.16
CA ALA A 621 23.37 24.07 -25.47
C ALA A 621 24.35 23.44 -26.48
N CYS A 622 25.55 23.08 -26.04
CA CYS A 622 26.55 22.42 -26.90
C CYS A 622 26.13 20.98 -27.23
N ILE A 623 25.55 20.27 -26.25
CA ILE A 623 24.98 18.93 -26.48
C ILE A 623 23.82 19.00 -27.48
N ALA A 624 22.87 19.93 -27.29
CA ALA A 624 21.75 20.11 -28.21
C ALA A 624 22.25 20.39 -29.64
N ALA A 625 23.23 21.29 -29.78
CA ALA A 625 23.83 21.61 -31.09
C ALA A 625 24.56 20.42 -31.72
N LYS A 626 25.26 19.62 -30.91
CA LYS A 626 25.93 18.40 -31.38
C LYS A 626 24.97 17.42 -32.06
N PHE A 627 23.72 17.37 -31.62
CA PHE A 627 22.69 16.48 -32.14
C PHE A 627 21.67 17.21 -33.04
N GLY A 628 21.95 18.44 -33.46
CA GLY A 628 21.05 19.22 -34.34
C GLY A 628 19.75 19.70 -33.67
N ALA A 629 19.68 19.70 -32.34
CA ALA A 629 18.50 20.07 -31.56
C ALA A 629 18.57 21.49 -30.96
N ASP A 630 19.53 22.32 -31.38
CA ASP A 630 19.67 23.73 -30.99
C ASP A 630 18.84 24.70 -31.86
N VAL A 631 18.16 24.17 -32.87
CA VAL A 631 17.29 24.93 -33.78
C VAL A 631 15.86 25.06 -33.24
N VAL A 632 15.05 25.86 -33.94
CA VAL A 632 13.60 25.90 -33.69
C VAL A 632 12.99 24.62 -34.24
N LEU A 633 12.48 23.77 -33.34
CA LEU A 633 11.83 22.50 -33.66
C LEU A 633 10.33 22.72 -33.90
N GLU A 634 9.74 21.85 -34.71
CA GLU A 634 8.30 21.69 -34.92
C GLU A 634 7.77 20.69 -33.89
N TRP A 635 6.78 21.11 -33.08
CA TRP A 635 6.19 20.33 -32.00
C TRP A 635 4.80 19.86 -32.41
#